data_AF-A0A6J1MNH7-F1
#
_entry.id   AF-A0A6J1MNH7-F1
#
_cell.length_a   1.000
_cell.length_b   1.000
_cell.length_c   1.000
_cell.angle_alpha   90.00
_cell.angle_beta   90.00
_cell.angle_gamma   90.00
#
_symmetry.space_group_name_H-M   'P 1'
#
loop_
_entity.id
_entity.type
_entity.pdbx_description
1 polymer ?
#
loop_
_entity_poly.entity_id
_entity_poly.type
_entity_poly.pdbx_seq_one_letter_code
_entity_poly.pdbx_strand_id
1 'polypeptide(L)'
;MSIQYVRIYYGPHDSFYTVCHKPQKLRGIREHLQKLGFRVDLVPVDFVNLCVIEMCGHEVFRCNIRNLSFNTSSERDAVARRAINAVVDSNLKLLRNKNYLWCWALIDEQIFRRSEYAPKDYWPFDVDNFDSLECTECCKNIKKTKAFDCDCE
;
A
#
# COMPACT_ATOMS: atom_id res chain seq x y z
N MET A 1 4.22 10.87 -0.09
CA MET A 1 4.52 9.97 1.04
C MET A 1 5.49 8.90 0.56
N SER A 2 6.68 8.79 1.15
CA SER A 2 7.62 7.71 0.81
C SER A 2 7.17 6.40 1.45
N ILE A 3 7.25 5.28 0.73
CA ILE A 3 6.81 3.94 1.19
C ILE A 3 7.58 3.48 2.45
N GLN A 4 8.82 3.94 2.60
CA GLN A 4 9.70 3.61 3.72
C GLN A 4 9.53 4.57 4.92
N TYR A 5 8.37 5.20 5.05
CA TYR A 5 8.07 6.11 6.15
C TYR A 5 7.21 5.42 7.22
N VAL A 6 7.69 5.47 8.46
CA VAL A 6 7.09 4.81 9.62
C VAL A 6 6.83 5.85 10.71
N ARG A 7 5.61 5.89 11.22
CA ARG A 7 5.25 6.69 12.40
C ARG A 7 5.08 5.77 13.59
N ILE A 8 5.74 6.10 14.68
CA ILE A 8 5.59 5.39 15.95
C ILE A 8 4.88 6.32 16.91
N TYR A 9 3.62 6.02 17.19
CA TYR A 9 2.84 6.69 18.21
C TYR A 9 3.11 6.07 19.55
N TYR A 10 3.41 6.90 20.54
CA TYR A 10 3.74 6.41 21.87
C TYR A 10 3.10 7.23 22.99
N GLY A 11 2.46 6.47 23.86
CA GLY A 11 1.82 6.89 25.09
C GLY A 11 2.79 7.32 26.18
N PRO A 12 2.32 8.11 27.17
CA PRO A 12 3.04 8.22 28.42
C PRO A 12 3.06 6.86 29.12
N HIS A 13 4.18 6.56 29.77
CA HIS A 13 4.38 5.33 30.52
C HIS A 13 4.26 5.63 32.01
N ASP A 14 3.38 4.91 32.68
CA ASP A 14 3.26 4.99 34.14
C ASP A 14 4.36 4.14 34.79
N SER A 15 5.33 4.82 35.39
CA SER A 15 6.43 4.21 36.16
C SER A 15 6.67 5.02 37.41
N PHE A 16 6.79 4.36 38.57
CA PHE A 16 7.11 5.01 39.84
C PHE A 16 6.18 6.20 40.14
N TYR A 17 4.87 6.05 39.91
CA TYR A 17 3.84 7.10 40.13
C TYR A 17 4.03 8.37 39.29
N THR A 18 4.85 8.31 38.24
CA THR A 18 5.04 9.39 37.27
C THR A 18 4.59 8.92 35.88
N VAL A 19 3.65 9.67 35.30
CA VAL A 19 3.13 9.45 33.94
C VAL A 19 3.87 10.40 33.01
N CYS A 20 4.88 9.90 32.31
CA CYS A 20 5.71 10.71 31.42
C CYS A 20 6.02 9.99 30.11
N HIS A 21 6.22 10.77 29.05
CA HIS A 21 6.70 10.27 27.76
C HIS A 21 8.20 9.91 27.86
N LYS A 22 8.51 8.64 27.60
CA LYS A 22 9.88 8.11 27.66
C LYS A 22 10.31 7.55 26.30
N PRO A 23 10.82 8.40 25.38
CA PRO A 23 11.24 7.95 24.04
C PRO A 23 12.42 6.98 24.08
N GLN A 24 13.15 6.89 25.20
CA GLN A 24 14.31 6.01 25.37
C GLN A 24 13.95 4.52 25.22
N LYS A 25 12.71 4.12 25.51
CA LYS A 25 12.23 2.75 25.29
C LYS A 25 12.16 2.38 23.81
N LEU A 26 11.91 3.35 22.94
CA LEU A 26 11.73 3.13 21.50
C LEU A 26 13.03 3.28 20.71
N ARG A 27 14.13 3.60 21.40
CA ARG A 27 15.45 3.79 20.79
C ARG A 27 15.90 2.57 20.00
N GLY A 28 15.78 1.37 20.57
CA GLY A 28 16.20 0.13 19.90
C GLY A 28 15.45 -0.15 18.59
N ILE A 29 14.13 0.11 18.57
CA ILE A 29 13.31 -0.04 17.36
C ILE A 29 13.70 1.01 16.33
N ARG A 30 13.81 2.28 16.74
CA ARG A 30 14.18 3.39 15.86
C ARG A 30 15.53 3.17 15.19
N GLU A 31 16.56 2.85 15.97
CA GLU A 31 17.92 2.62 15.44
C GLU A 31 17.94 1.46 14.44
N HIS A 32 17.24 0.37 14.73
CA HIS A 32 17.23 -0.79 13.85
C HIS A 32 16.47 -0.52 12.53
N LEU A 33 15.30 0.15 12.60
CA LEU A 33 14.56 0.53 11.40
C LEU A 33 15.33 1.55 10.55
N GLN A 34 16.04 2.50 11.17
CA GLN A 34 16.90 3.43 10.46
C GLN A 34 18.07 2.73 9.76
N LYS A 35 18.68 1.71 10.39
CA LYS A 35 19.72 0.87 9.74
C LYS A 35 19.19 0.13 8.51
N LEU A 36 17.92 -0.26 8.52
CA LEU A 36 17.24 -0.89 7.37
C LEU A 36 16.82 0.12 6.28
N GLY A 37 17.03 1.42 6.50
CA GLY A 37 16.72 2.48 5.53
C GLY A 37 15.34 3.12 5.70
N PHE A 38 14.58 2.77 6.74
CA PHE A 38 13.28 3.41 7.01
C PHE A 38 13.47 4.78 7.67
N ARG A 39 12.63 5.74 7.28
CA ARG A 39 12.49 7.03 7.96
C ARG A 39 11.47 6.87 9.09
N VAL A 40 11.92 7.06 10.33
CA VAL A 40 11.11 6.83 11.53
C VAL A 40 10.88 8.12 12.29
N ASP A 41 9.61 8.46 12.47
CA ASP A 41 9.17 9.60 13.29
C ASP A 41 8.47 9.11 14.56
N LEU A 42 8.79 9.75 15.68
CA LEU A 42 8.20 9.47 16.99
C LEU A 42 7.15 10.54 17.30
N VAL A 43 5.89 10.13 17.47
CA VAL A 43 4.78 11.04 17.77
C VAL A 43 4.23 10.72 19.16
N PRO A 44 4.31 11.65 20.13
CA PRO A 44 3.72 11.44 21.45
C PRO A 44 2.19 11.50 21.37
N VAL A 45 1.50 10.66 22.13
CA VAL A 45 0.02 10.61 22.22
C VAL A 45 -0.41 10.41 23.67
N ASP A 46 -1.54 10.98 24.08
CA ASP A 46 -1.96 10.98 25.50
C ASP A 46 -2.48 9.62 26.03
N PHE A 47 -2.57 8.59 25.19
CA PHE A 47 -3.05 7.26 25.60
C PHE A 47 -2.01 6.50 26.41
N VAL A 48 -2.32 6.25 27.68
CA VAL A 48 -1.40 5.60 28.62
C VAL A 48 -0.97 4.21 28.15
N ASN A 49 0.34 3.94 28.18
CA ASN A 49 0.96 2.66 27.84
C ASN A 49 0.73 2.17 26.39
N LEU A 50 0.24 3.00 25.47
CA LEU A 50 -0.02 2.62 24.09
C LEU A 50 1.22 2.80 23.21
N CYS A 51 1.62 1.77 22.45
CA CYS A 51 2.56 1.92 21.34
C CYS A 51 1.91 1.40 20.07
N VAL A 52 1.84 2.25 19.05
CA VAL A 52 1.30 1.90 17.74
C VAL A 52 2.32 2.28 16.68
N ILE A 53 2.61 1.35 15.78
CA ILE A 53 3.45 1.59 14.61
C ILE A 53 2.53 1.65 13.39
N GLU A 54 2.59 2.78 12.69
CA GLU A 54 1.82 3.05 11.49
C GLU A 54 2.76 3.15 10.29
N MET A 55 2.36 2.53 9.18
CA MET A 55 2.97 2.70 7.87
C MET A 55 1.90 3.11 6.87
N CYS A 56 2.14 4.18 6.12
CA CYS A 56 1.26 4.63 5.04
C CYS A 56 -0.24 4.72 5.44
N GLY A 57 -0.57 5.25 6.64
CA GLY A 57 -1.96 5.36 7.11
C GLY A 57 -2.50 4.10 7.79
N HIS A 58 -1.75 3.00 7.82
CA HIS A 58 -2.23 1.71 8.32
C HIS A 58 -1.46 1.29 9.58
N GLU A 59 -2.19 0.83 10.59
CA GLU A 59 -1.62 0.24 11.79
C GLU A 59 -1.00 -1.12 11.47
N VAL A 60 0.32 -1.21 11.61
CA VAL A 60 1.10 -2.42 11.35
C VAL A 60 1.28 -3.25 12.62
N PHE A 61 1.49 -2.58 13.75
CA PHE A 61 1.78 -3.24 15.00
C PHE A 61 1.28 -2.44 16.18
N ARG A 62 0.65 -3.14 17.12
CA ARG A 62 0.18 -2.61 18.39
C ARG A 62 0.82 -3.35 19.55
N CYS A 63 1.35 -2.62 20.51
CA CYS A 63 1.77 -3.22 21.77
C CYS A 63 1.59 -2.28 22.96
N ASN A 64 1.72 -2.87 24.15
CA ASN A 64 1.82 -2.12 25.39
C ASN A 64 3.28 -1.72 25.62
N ILE A 65 3.56 -0.43 25.89
CA ILE A 65 4.92 0.11 26.12
C ILE A 65 5.61 -0.57 27.32
N ARG A 66 4.85 -1.12 28.27
CA ARG A 66 5.41 -1.85 29.41
C ARG A 66 6.18 -3.10 28.98
N ASN A 67 5.79 -3.71 27.87
CA ASN A 67 6.40 -4.93 27.36
C ASN A 67 7.72 -4.68 26.64
N LEU A 68 8.04 -3.42 26.32
CA LEU A 68 9.32 -3.03 25.74
C LEU A 68 10.36 -2.84 26.84
N SER A 69 11.52 -3.45 26.66
CA SER A 69 12.62 -3.31 27.60
C SER A 69 13.32 -1.96 27.44
N PHE A 70 13.75 -1.40 28.56
CA PHE A 70 14.33 -0.06 28.59
C PHE A 70 15.78 -0.10 28.11
N ASN A 71 16.11 0.74 27.13
CA ASN A 71 17.48 0.94 26.62
C ASN A 71 18.20 -0.36 26.19
N THR A 72 17.44 -1.33 25.68
CA THR A 72 17.98 -2.58 25.13
C THR A 72 18.04 -2.54 23.61
N SER A 73 19.00 -3.26 23.04
CA SER A 73 19.02 -3.50 21.59
C SER A 73 17.81 -4.33 21.15
N SER A 74 17.37 -4.12 19.91
CA SER A 74 16.24 -4.84 19.31
C SER A 74 16.42 -6.35 19.25
N GLU A 75 17.67 -6.83 19.26
CA GLU A 75 18.01 -8.26 19.22
C GLU A 75 17.66 -8.99 20.52
N ARG A 76 17.76 -8.30 21.66
CA ARG A 76 17.49 -8.87 22.98
C ARG A 76 16.01 -8.78 23.37
N ASP A 77 15.31 -7.77 22.85
CA ASP A 77 13.89 -7.56 23.12
C ASP A 77 13.02 -8.30 22.09
N ALA A 78 12.32 -9.35 22.54
CA ALA A 78 11.43 -10.14 21.70
C ALA A 78 10.22 -9.34 21.17
N VAL A 79 9.76 -8.31 21.89
CA VAL A 79 8.66 -7.45 21.43
C VAL A 79 9.17 -6.50 20.36
N ALA A 80 10.33 -5.87 20.58
CA ALA A 80 10.96 -5.02 19.58
C ALA A 80 11.26 -5.78 18.28
N ARG A 81 11.78 -7.00 18.38
CA ARG A 81 12.02 -7.86 17.21
C ARG A 81 10.74 -8.18 16.44
N ARG A 82 9.66 -8.51 17.14
CA ARG A 82 8.35 -8.75 16.52
C ARG A 82 7.82 -7.50 15.81
N ALA A 83 7.97 -6.33 16.43
CA ALA A 83 7.57 -5.06 15.86
C ALA A 83 8.32 -4.75 14.56
N ILE A 84 9.65 -4.97 14.55
CA ILE A 84 10.50 -4.79 13.36
C ILE A 84 10.09 -5.76 12.26
N ASN A 85 9.90 -7.05 12.58
CA ASN A 85 9.49 -8.05 11.59
C ASN A 85 8.13 -7.69 10.99
N ALA A 86 7.17 -7.24 11.80
CA ALA A 86 5.86 -6.80 11.31
C ALA A 86 5.98 -5.62 10.32
N VAL A 87 6.88 -4.67 10.57
CA VAL A 87 7.19 -3.56 9.65
C VAL A 87 7.79 -4.05 8.34
N VAL A 88 8.76 -4.96 8.40
CA VAL A 88 9.40 -5.53 7.20
C VAL A 88 8.39 -6.32 6.36
N ASP A 89 7.59 -7.18 6.99
CA ASP A 89 6.56 -7.98 6.32
C ASP A 89 5.50 -7.09 5.67
N SER A 90 5.09 -6.02 6.37
CA SER A 90 4.11 -5.05 5.85
C SER A 90 4.68 -4.27 4.67
N ASN A 91 5.96 -3.88 4.72
CA ASN A 91 6.63 -3.25 3.59
C ASN A 91 6.63 -4.16 2.34
N LEU A 92 6.93 -5.46 2.51
CA LEU A 92 6.89 -6.41 1.39
C LEU A 92 5.48 -6.54 0.80
N LYS A 93 4.44 -6.60 1.64
CA LYS A 93 3.04 -6.62 1.18
C LYS A 93 2.66 -5.34 0.43
N LEU A 94 3.08 -4.18 0.93
CA LEU A 94 2.83 -2.90 0.26
C LEU A 94 3.53 -2.81 -1.10
N LEU A 95 4.77 -3.29 -1.21
CA LEU A 95 5.49 -3.34 -2.49
C LEU A 95 4.78 -4.25 -3.50
N ARG A 96 4.30 -5.43 -3.06
CA ARG A 96 3.50 -6.32 -3.92
C ARG A 96 2.22 -5.65 -4.40
N ASN A 97 1.46 -5.04 -3.49
CA ASN A 97 0.23 -4.34 -3.83
C ASN A 97 0.47 -3.20 -4.82
N LYS A 98 1.57 -2.44 -4.66
CA LYS A 98 1.96 -1.40 -5.61
C LYS A 98 2.22 -1.96 -6.99
N ASN A 99 2.97 -3.07 -7.07
CA ASN A 99 3.29 -3.70 -8.35
C ASN A 99 2.03 -4.23 -9.03
N TYR A 100 1.13 -4.86 -8.29
CA TYR A 100 -0.16 -5.29 -8.84
C TYR A 100 -0.97 -4.10 -9.36
N LEU A 101 -1.11 -3.04 -8.56
CA LEU A 101 -1.85 -1.85 -8.98
C LEU A 101 -1.25 -1.21 -10.24
N TRP A 102 0.09 -1.16 -10.33
CA TRP A 102 0.77 -0.66 -11.52
C TRP A 102 0.52 -1.53 -12.74
N CYS A 103 0.61 -2.85 -12.62
CA CYS A 103 0.28 -3.77 -13.72
C CYS A 103 -1.18 -3.60 -14.17
N TRP A 104 -2.12 -3.49 -13.22
CA TRP A 104 -3.53 -3.26 -13.53
C TRP A 104 -3.75 -1.94 -14.26
N ALA A 105 -3.12 -0.85 -13.81
CA ALA A 105 -3.19 0.44 -14.48
C ALA A 105 -2.60 0.38 -15.90
N LEU A 106 -1.49 -0.33 -16.10
CA LEU A 106 -0.87 -0.50 -17.41
C LEU A 106 -1.78 -1.29 -18.36
N ILE A 107 -2.38 -2.39 -17.88
CA ILE A 107 -3.35 -3.18 -18.66
C ILE A 107 -4.54 -2.30 -19.06
N ASP A 108 -5.10 -1.53 -18.13
CA ASP A 108 -6.21 -0.62 -18.41
C ASP A 108 -5.84 0.41 -19.49
N GLU A 109 -4.68 1.04 -19.36
CA GLU A 109 -4.23 2.07 -20.29
C GLU A 109 -3.86 1.53 -21.68
N GLN A 110 -3.30 0.33 -21.79
CA GLN A 110 -2.77 -0.20 -23.06
C GLN A 110 -3.73 -1.16 -23.78
N ILE A 111 -4.47 -1.99 -23.04
CA ILE A 111 -5.28 -3.06 -23.61
C ILE A 111 -6.75 -2.63 -23.72
N PHE A 112 -7.29 -1.97 -22.70
CA PHE A 112 -8.72 -1.66 -22.67
C PHE A 112 -9.07 -0.29 -23.26
N ARG A 113 -8.14 0.67 -23.32
CA ARG A 113 -8.36 1.93 -24.03
C ARG A 113 -8.31 1.73 -25.55
N ARG A 114 -9.47 1.48 -26.14
CA ARG A 114 -9.67 1.51 -27.60
C ARG A 114 -9.52 2.95 -28.11
N SER A 115 -8.39 3.25 -28.73
CA SER A 115 -8.19 4.47 -29.52
C SER A 115 -8.25 4.14 -31.02
N GLU A 116 -8.44 5.15 -31.89
CA GLU A 116 -8.47 4.95 -33.35
C GLU A 116 -7.19 4.29 -33.89
N TYR A 117 -6.07 4.45 -33.17
CA TYR A 117 -4.76 3.88 -33.52
C TYR A 117 -4.36 2.69 -32.64
N ALA A 118 -5.26 2.18 -31.80
CA ALA A 118 -4.96 1.03 -30.96
C ALA A 118 -4.80 -0.24 -31.82
N PRO A 119 -3.92 -1.19 -31.44
CA PRO A 119 -3.83 -2.48 -32.07
C PRO A 119 -5.21 -3.15 -32.10
N LYS A 120 -5.65 -3.58 -33.28
CA LYS A 120 -6.87 -4.37 -33.40
C LYS A 120 -6.55 -5.82 -33.05
N ASP A 121 -7.28 -6.34 -32.08
CA ASP A 121 -7.29 -7.75 -31.73
C ASP A 121 -7.66 -8.57 -32.96
N TYR A 122 -6.69 -9.34 -33.49
CA TYR A 122 -6.88 -10.22 -34.64
C TYR A 122 -7.09 -11.65 -34.14
N TRP A 123 -8.33 -12.14 -34.22
CA TRP A 123 -8.65 -13.52 -33.86
C TRP A 123 -8.48 -14.40 -35.10
N PRO A 124 -7.77 -15.55 -35.02
CA PRO A 124 -7.52 -16.43 -36.18
C PRO A 124 -8.75 -17.13 -36.75
N PHE A 125 -9.90 -16.97 -36.11
CA PHE A 125 -11.16 -17.60 -36.46
C PHE A 125 -12.25 -16.53 -36.48
N ASP A 126 -13.13 -16.62 -37.46
CA ASP A 126 -14.33 -15.80 -37.53
C ASP A 126 -15.24 -16.21 -36.37
N VAL A 127 -15.21 -15.42 -35.30
CA VAL A 127 -16.22 -15.52 -34.26
C VAL A 127 -17.45 -14.85 -34.84
N ASP A 128 -18.47 -15.64 -35.19
CA ASP A 128 -19.81 -15.11 -35.46
C ASP A 128 -20.14 -14.12 -34.35
N ASN A 129 -20.39 -12.86 -34.73
CA ASN A 129 -20.63 -11.73 -33.85
C ASN A 129 -21.43 -12.19 -32.62
N PHE A 130 -20.75 -12.41 -31.49
CA PHE A 130 -21.42 -12.25 -30.23
C PHE A 130 -21.78 -10.79 -30.22
N ASP A 131 -23.08 -10.51 -30.39
CA ASP A 131 -23.67 -9.21 -30.19
C ASP A 131 -23.06 -8.65 -28.91
N SER A 132 -22.03 -7.84 -29.10
CA SER A 132 -21.45 -7.08 -28.03
C SER A 132 -22.63 -6.32 -27.49
N LEU A 133 -22.96 -6.56 -26.22
CA LEU A 133 -23.79 -5.67 -25.43
C LEU A 133 -23.05 -4.33 -25.37
N GLU A 134 -23.04 -3.63 -26.50
CA GLU A 134 -22.51 -2.30 -26.67
C GLU A 134 -23.36 -1.45 -25.73
N CYS A 135 -22.68 -0.93 -24.71
CA CYS A 135 -23.24 0.06 -23.82
C CYS A 135 -23.65 1.27 -24.68
N THR A 136 -24.92 1.30 -25.06
CA THR A 136 -25.58 2.38 -25.82
C THR A 136 -25.55 3.72 -25.09
N GLU A 137 -25.10 3.74 -23.83
CA GLU A 137 -24.94 4.94 -23.02
C GLU A 137 -23.51 5.53 -23.03
N CYS A 138 -22.46 4.71 -23.22
CA CYS A 138 -21.07 5.21 -23.19
C CYS A 138 -20.54 5.69 -24.55
N CYS A 139 -20.99 5.10 -25.66
CA CYS A 139 -20.39 5.34 -26.99
C CYS A 139 -21.17 6.29 -27.90
N LYS A 140 -22.06 7.14 -27.36
CA LYS A 140 -22.96 8.02 -28.17
C LYS A 140 -22.27 8.99 -29.15
N ASN A 141 -20.93 9.05 -29.22
CA ASN A 141 -20.18 9.95 -30.10
C ASN A 141 -19.21 9.30 -31.10
N ILE A 142 -19.22 7.99 -31.35
CA ILE A 142 -18.43 7.41 -32.45
C ILE A 142 -19.36 6.85 -33.54
N LYS A 143 -20.18 7.74 -34.11
CA LYS A 143 -20.70 7.52 -35.47
C LYS A 143 -19.64 7.98 -36.47
N LYS A 144 -18.90 7.04 -37.05
CA LYS A 144 -18.29 7.22 -38.37
C LYS A 144 -18.61 6.01 -39.25
N THR A 145 -19.70 6.18 -39.99
CA THR A 145 -19.90 5.76 -41.39
C THR A 145 -18.69 5.14 -42.08
N LYS A 146 -18.89 3.97 -42.68
CA LYS A 146 -18.42 3.49 -44.00
C LYS A 146 -19.18 2.17 -44.25
N ALA A 147 -20.31 2.14 -44.96
CA ALA A 147 -20.42 2.26 -46.42
C ALA A 147 -19.43 1.32 -47.14
N PHE A 148 -19.82 0.06 -47.29
CA PHE A 148 -19.52 -0.79 -48.45
C PHE A 148 -20.57 -1.89 -48.44
N ASP A 149 -21.52 -1.78 -49.37
CA ASP A 149 -22.16 -2.89 -50.07
C ASP A 149 -22.86 -2.25 -51.28
N CYS A 150 -22.07 -2.09 -52.34
CA CYS A 150 -22.61 -2.12 -53.69
C CYS A 150 -22.92 -3.59 -53.98
N ASP A 151 -24.17 -3.92 -54.29
CA ASP A 151 -24.55 -4.27 -55.65
C ASP A 151 -26.06 -4.57 -55.70
N CYS A 152 -26.72 -3.92 -56.66
CA CYS A 152 -28.11 -4.12 -57.00
C CYS A 152 -28.25 -5.31 -57.97
N GLU A 153 -29.17 -6.21 -57.70
CA GLU A 153 -30.00 -6.89 -58.71
C GLU A 153 -31.49 -6.68 -58.39
#